data_AF-A0A127T142-F1
#
_entry.id   AF-A0A127T142-F1
#
_cell.length_a   1.000
_cell.length_b   1.000
_cell.length_c   1.000
_cell.angle_alpha   90.00
_cell.angle_beta   90.00
_cell.angle_gamma   90.00
#
_symmetry.space_group_name_H-M   'P 1'
#
loop_
_entity.id
_entity.type
_entity.pdbx_description
1 polymer ?
#
loop_
_entity_poly.entity_id
_entity_poly.type
_entity_poly.pdbx_seq_one_letter_code
_entity_poly.pdbx_strand_id
1 'polypeptide(L)' 'MPAHLPPSVTLPATAHESAVALPAIGQGTWYMGEGLAPRRDEVRALQHGLSLGLTLIDT' A
#
# COMPACT_ATOMS: atom_id res chain seq x y z
N MET A 1 24.95 1.61 -11.11
CA MET A 1 24.41 1.25 -9.78
C MET A 1 23.29 0.27 -10.03
N PRO A 2 23.34 -0.97 -9.53
CA PRO A 2 22.21 -1.89 -9.73
C PRO A 2 20.98 -1.27 -9.06
N ALA A 3 19.87 -1.20 -9.80
CA ALA A 3 18.61 -0.73 -9.23
C ALA A 3 18.22 -1.69 -8.11
N HIS A 4 18.13 -1.20 -6.87
CA HIS A 4 17.56 -2.01 -5.80
C HIS A 4 16.09 -2.25 -6.19
N LEU A 5 15.68 -3.52 -6.27
CA LEU A 5 14.27 -3.85 -6.36
C LEU A 5 13.70 -3.68 -4.94
N PRO A 6 12.61 -2.91 -4.76
CA PRO A 6 11.96 -2.83 -3.47
C PRO A 6 11.49 -4.24 -3.05
N PRO A 7 11.51 -4.56 -1.75
CA PRO A 7 11.10 -5.87 -1.27
C PRO A 7 9.67 -6.18 -1.70
N SER A 8 9.44 -7.41 -2.18
CA SER A 8 8.14 -7.87 -2.71
C SER A 8 7.72 -9.19 -2.07
N VAL A 9 6.42 -9.39 -1.93
CA VAL A 9 5.80 -10.67 -1.53
C VAL A 9 4.97 -11.19 -2.70
N THR A 10 5.03 -12.50 -2.94
CA THR A 10 4.14 -13.15 -3.92
C THR A 10 3.00 -13.82 -3.18
N LEU A 11 1.78 -13.39 -3.46
CA LEU A 11 0.58 -14.09 -3.05
C LEU A 11 0.36 -15.28 -4.00
N PRO A 12 0.09 -16.49 -3.47
CA PRO A 12 -0.13 -17.65 -4.31
C PRO A 12 -1.44 -17.52 -5.09
N ALA A 13 -1.54 -18.26 -6.20
CA ALA A 13 -2.79 -18.39 -6.93
C ALA A 13 -3.85 -19.04 -6.04
N THR A 14 -5.10 -18.61 -6.21
CA THR A 14 -6.29 -19.28 -5.64
C THR A 14 -7.04 -20.02 -6.74
N ALA A 15 -8.17 -20.63 -6.42
CA ALA A 15 -9.03 -21.28 -7.43
C ALA A 15 -9.56 -20.30 -8.50
N HIS A 16 -9.60 -19.00 -8.19
CA HIS A 16 -10.23 -17.98 -9.02
C HIS A 16 -9.27 -16.84 -9.40
N GLU A 17 -8.06 -16.79 -8.85
CA GLU A 17 -7.11 -15.71 -9.06
C GLU A 17 -5.71 -16.25 -9.32
N SER A 18 -4.98 -15.61 -10.25
CA SER A 18 -3.57 -15.95 -10.50
C SER A 18 -2.67 -15.43 -9.39
N ALA A 19 -1.49 -16.04 -9.25
CA ALA A 19 -0.47 -15.52 -8.34
C ALA A 19 -0.10 -14.08 -8.70
N VAL A 20 0.13 -13.25 -7.69
CA VAL A 20 0.45 -11.83 -7.87
C VAL A 20 1.62 -11.44 -6.98
N ALA A 21 2.57 -10.69 -7.54
CA ALA A 21 3.65 -10.07 -6.81
C ALA A 21 3.26 -8.65 -6.41
N LEU A 22 3.39 -8.33 -5.12
CA LEU A 22 3.06 -7.02 -4.55
C LEU A 22 4.26 -6.46 -3.78
N PRO A 23 4.35 -5.13 -3.59
CA PRO A 23 5.27 -4.54 -2.63
C PRO A 23 5.05 -5.15 -1.24
N ALA A 24 6.13 -5.44 -0.52
CA ALA A 24 6.06 -6.06 0.80
C ALA A 24 5.45 -5.14 1.88
N ILE A 25 5.42 -3.83 1.63
CA ILE A 25 4.86 -2.80 2.52
C ILE A 25 3.87 -1.94 1.73
N GLY A 26 2.70 -1.71 2.33
CA GLY A 26 1.65 -0.84 1.81
C GLY A 26 1.12 0.12 2.86
N GLN A 27 0.01 0.79 2.56
CA GLN A 27 -0.66 1.76 3.43
C GLN A 27 -2.06 1.27 3.76
N GLY A 28 -2.31 0.91 5.02
CA GLY A 28 -3.63 0.48 5.49
C GLY A 28 -4.50 1.68 5.89
N THR A 29 -5.79 1.62 5.58
CA THR A 29 -6.75 2.71 5.86
C THR A 29 -7.82 2.35 6.87
N TRP A 30 -7.69 1.23 7.58
CA TRP A 30 -8.56 0.92 8.71
C TRP A 30 -8.57 2.09 9.72
N TYR A 31 -9.75 2.53 10.13
CA TYR A 31 -10.05 3.76 10.92
C TYR A 31 -9.95 5.13 10.21
N MET A 32 -9.46 5.21 8.97
CA MET A 32 -9.56 6.48 8.22
C MET A 32 -11.02 6.74 7.80
N GLY A 33 -11.44 8.00 7.84
CA GLY A 33 -12.80 8.41 7.51
C GLY A 33 -13.79 8.38 8.69
N GLU A 34 -13.38 7.87 9.85
CA GLU A 34 -14.19 7.80 11.07
C GLU A 34 -14.24 9.12 11.87
N GLY A 35 -13.60 10.17 11.36
CA GLY A 35 -13.53 11.48 12.04
C GLY A 35 -12.54 11.55 13.20
N LEU A 36 -11.68 10.54 13.37
CA LEU A 36 -10.60 10.52 14.36
C LEU A 36 -9.45 11.47 14.02
N ALA A 37 -9.31 11.83 12.74
CA ALA A 37 -8.36 12.82 12.24
C ALA A 37 -9.04 13.71 11.18
N PRO A 38 -8.53 14.93 10.94
CA PRO A 38 -9.02 15.75 9.82
C PRO A 38 -8.81 15.01 8.50
N ARG A 39 -9.85 14.93 7.65
CA ARG A 39 -9.80 14.29 6.32
C ARG A 39 -8.58 14.68 5.49
N ARG A 40 -8.16 15.95 5.56
CA ARG A 40 -6.99 16.46 4.82
C ARG A 40 -5.69 15.78 5.25
N ASP A 41 -5.59 15.39 6.52
CA ASP A 41 -4.38 14.80 7.09
C ASP A 41 -4.32 13.29 6.75
N GLU A 42 -5.47 12.61 6.71
CA GLU A 42 -5.58 11.23 6.18
C GLU A 42 -5.15 11.17 4.70
N VAL A 43 -5.66 12.10 3.87
CA VAL A 43 -5.27 12.22 2.45
C VAL A 43 -3.78 12.50 2.32
N ARG A 44 -3.23 13.40 3.15
CA ARG A 44 -1.78 13.71 3.14
C ARG A 44 -0.93 12.52 3.54
N ALA A 45 -1.37 11.69 4.49
CA ALA A 45 -0.66 10.49 4.86
C ALA A 45 -0.51 9.53 3.66
N LEU A 46 -1.60 9.29 2.93
CA LEU A 46 -1.59 8.45 1.73
C LEU A 46 -0.71 9.02 0.61
N GLN A 47 -0.84 10.32 0.34
CA GLN A 47 -0.02 11.04 -0.64
C GLN A 47 1.47 11.00 -0.27
N HIS A 48 1.79 11.11 1.02
CA HIS A 48 3.17 11.02 1.49
C HIS A 48 3.75 9.64 1.24
N GLY A 49 3.04 8.56 1.56
CA GLY A 49 3.51 7.20 1.25
C GLY A 49 3.70 6.98 -0.26
N LEU A 50 2.78 7.47 -1.10
CA LEU A 50 2.93 7.42 -2.56
C LEU A 50 4.20 8.15 -3.02
N SER A 51 4.51 9.32 -2.45
CA SER A 51 5.72 10.07 -2.77
C SER A 51 7.02 9.35 -2.36
N LEU A 52 6.94 8.44 -1.38
CA LEU A 52 8.03 7.57 -0.95
C LEU A 52 8.08 6.23 -1.71
N GLY A 53 7.15 5.99 -2.65
CA GLY A 53 7.08 4.76 -3.44
C GLY A 53 6.21 3.64 -2.84
N LEU A 54 5.44 3.91 -1.79
CA LEU A 54 4.46 2.97 -1.24
C LEU A 54 3.19 2.97 -2.09
N THR A 55 3.14 2.05 -3.05
CA THR A 55 2.10 2.02 -4.10
C THR A 55 0.92 1.10 -3.79
N LEU A 56 1.02 0.23 -2.79
CA LEU A 56 -0.08 -0.62 -2.32
C LEU A 56 -0.90 0.14 -1.25
N ILE A 57 -2.22 0.25 -1.46
CA ILE A 57 -3.17 0.78 -0.47
C ILE A 57 -4.18 -0.32 -0.16
N ASP A 58 -4.37 -0.58 1.13
CA ASP A 58 -5.27 -1.59 1.69
C ASP A 58 -6.41 -0.87 2.44
N THR A 59 -7.65 -1.23 2.15
CA THR A 59 -8.85 -0.52 2.63
C THR A 59 -10.00 -1.43 2.99
#